data_AF-A0A4Y2VSH3-F1
#
_entry.id   AF-A0A4Y2VSH3-F1
#
_cell.length_a   1.000
_cell.length_b   1.000
_cell.length_c   1.000
_cell.angle_alpha   90.00
_cell.angle_beta   90.00
_cell.angle_gamma   90.00
#
_symmetry.space_group_name_H-M   'P 1'
#
loop_
_entity.id
_entity.type
_entity.pdbx_description
1 polymer ?
#
loop_
_entity_poly.entity_id
_entity_poly.type
_entity_poly.pdbx_seq_one_letter_code
_entity_poly.pdbx_strand_id
1 'polypeptide(L)'
;MLDGPTNGPKSYSEISQAVRLGNCSYELSRRSPGTLSHSRWLTTANRVPRLYVSSPAPSLRLKQTGEFVMKVYTPNWFNIKSKHSLKDGDKHVWNTISRSRYLSQDLKDVVDGVICRNSFFAHPDNILLCMLKDERPHIRELAARRIIKSRESSSNVKSVRPFLPPKLNFEAADYTQMIDWSSITITSPPILRDISTDVFSSIVRDKKNPEWGFVHFPCHAQAVERCVKFVTEASAKVYGE
;
A
#
# COMPACT_ATOMS: atom_id res chain seq x y z
N MET A 1 21.04 -14.16 -29.23
CA MET A 1 20.63 -12.77 -28.99
C MET A 1 19.29 -12.53 -29.64
N LEU A 2 18.20 -12.57 -28.87
CA LEU A 2 16.93 -11.95 -29.23
C LEU A 2 16.30 -11.50 -27.91
N ASP A 3 16.52 -10.23 -27.56
CA ASP A 3 15.85 -9.56 -26.45
C ASP A 3 14.36 -9.44 -26.79
N GLY A 4 13.52 -10.27 -26.14
CA GLY A 4 12.07 -10.15 -26.22
C GLY A 4 11.56 -8.87 -25.54
N PRO A 5 10.38 -8.33 -25.95
CA PRO A 5 9.88 -7.06 -25.44
C PRO A 5 9.54 -7.20 -23.95
N THR A 6 10.30 -6.47 -23.13
CA THR A 6 10.21 -6.55 -21.67
C THR A 6 8.91 -5.92 -21.17
N ASN A 7 8.03 -6.73 -20.59
CA ASN A 7 6.91 -6.28 -19.75
C ASN A 7 7.36 -5.80 -18.37
N GLY A 8 8.53 -5.18 -18.33
CA GLY A 8 9.20 -4.74 -17.13
C GLY A 8 8.78 -3.33 -16.70
N PRO A 9 9.28 -2.88 -15.54
CA PRO A 9 9.07 -1.53 -15.01
C PRO A 9 9.40 -0.40 -16.01
N LYS A 10 10.41 -0.61 -16.88
CA LYS A 10 10.81 0.37 -17.91
C LYS A 10 9.69 0.64 -18.93
N SER A 11 9.12 -0.44 -19.47
CA SER A 11 7.99 -0.38 -20.41
C SER A 11 6.74 0.27 -19.81
N TYR A 12 6.49 0.06 -18.52
CA TYR A 12 5.39 0.71 -17.81
C TYR A 12 5.61 2.21 -17.59
N SER A 13 6.84 2.59 -17.28
CA SER A 13 7.22 4.00 -17.12
C SER A 13 7.02 4.78 -18.42
N GLU A 14 7.50 4.23 -19.54
CA GLU A 14 7.38 4.86 -20.87
C GLU A 14 5.94 5.10 -21.28
N ILE A 15 5.06 4.10 -21.15
CA ILE A 15 3.64 4.26 -21.50
C ILE A 15 2.92 5.21 -20.53
N SER A 16 3.25 5.15 -19.23
CA SER A 16 2.71 6.07 -18.23
C SER A 16 3.09 7.51 -18.54
N GLN A 17 4.32 7.75 -18.99
CA GLN A 17 4.79 9.07 -19.40
C GLN A 17 4.09 9.56 -20.68
N ALA A 18 3.92 8.69 -21.68
CA ALA A 18 3.19 9.03 -22.90
C ALA A 18 1.75 9.44 -22.62
N VAL A 19 1.04 8.70 -21.77
CA VAL A 19 -0.33 9.04 -21.36
C VAL A 19 -0.36 10.36 -20.57
N ARG A 20 0.59 10.57 -19.67
CA ARG A 20 0.67 11.81 -18.88
C ARG A 20 0.91 13.04 -19.75
N LEU A 21 1.79 12.93 -20.74
CA LEU A 21 2.18 14.05 -21.62
C LEU A 21 1.22 14.25 -22.80
N GLY A 22 0.27 13.33 -23.01
CA GLY A 22 -0.62 13.34 -24.18
C GLY A 22 0.10 13.09 -25.51
N ASN A 23 1.37 12.68 -25.48
CA ASN A 23 2.18 12.44 -26.67
C ASN A 23 2.62 10.97 -26.70
N CYS A 24 2.07 10.21 -27.64
CA CYS A 24 2.47 8.83 -27.88
C CYS A 24 3.03 8.69 -29.29
N SER A 25 4.27 8.21 -29.42
CA SER A 25 4.87 7.92 -30.72
C SER A 25 4.18 6.74 -31.39
N TYR A 26 4.20 6.74 -32.73
CA TYR A 26 3.67 5.65 -33.55
C TYR A 26 4.26 4.29 -33.13
N GLU A 27 5.58 4.24 -32.93
CA GLU A 27 6.31 3.05 -32.47
C GLU A 27 5.82 2.56 -31.09
N LEU A 28 5.59 3.47 -30.14
CA LEU A 28 5.13 3.11 -28.80
C LEU A 28 3.68 2.60 -28.82
N SER A 29 2.83 3.18 -29.67
CA SER A 29 1.42 2.78 -29.82
C SER A 29 1.25 1.37 -30.39
N ARG A 30 2.17 0.94 -31.26
CA ARG A 30 2.15 -0.38 -31.92
C ARG A 30 2.97 -1.44 -31.18
N ARG A 31 3.68 -1.06 -30.13
CA ARG A 31 4.53 -1.98 -29.38
C ARG A 31 3.68 -3.06 -28.71
N SER A 32 3.93 -4.32 -29.10
CA SER A 32 3.27 -5.47 -28.50
C SER A 32 3.52 -5.49 -26.98
N PRO A 33 2.47 -5.71 -26.16
CA PRO A 33 2.57 -5.73 -24.71
C PRO A 33 3.25 -7.01 -24.18
N GLY A 34 4.18 -7.61 -24.92
CA GLY A 34 5.05 -8.75 -24.53
C GLY A 34 4.36 -9.98 -23.92
N THR A 35 5.17 -10.95 -23.47
CA THR A 35 4.69 -12.13 -22.74
C THR A 35 4.32 -11.75 -21.31
N LEU A 36 3.14 -12.18 -20.82
CA LEU A 36 2.64 -11.93 -19.46
C LEU A 36 3.76 -11.99 -18.40
N SER A 37 4.03 -10.85 -17.75
CA SER A 37 5.02 -10.74 -16.68
C SER A 37 4.49 -11.41 -15.40
N HIS A 38 5.40 -11.93 -14.58
CA HIS A 38 5.09 -12.68 -13.36
C HIS A 38 4.27 -11.92 -12.30
N SER A 39 4.19 -10.59 -12.40
CA SER A 39 3.35 -9.73 -11.56
C SER A 39 2.04 -9.38 -12.28
N ARG A 40 0.99 -10.18 -12.02
CA ARG A 40 -0.37 -10.05 -12.61
C ARG A 40 -0.90 -8.60 -12.60
N TRP A 41 -0.70 -7.90 -11.49
CA TRP A 41 -1.17 -6.54 -11.24
C TRP A 41 -0.51 -5.51 -12.17
N LEU A 42 0.81 -5.64 -12.39
CA LEU A 42 1.56 -4.76 -13.29
C LEU A 42 1.16 -5.01 -14.76
N THR A 43 0.72 -6.23 -15.09
CA THR A 43 0.23 -6.53 -16.44
C THR A 43 -1.07 -5.79 -16.74
N THR A 44 -2.07 -5.83 -15.86
CA THR A 44 -3.33 -5.09 -16.08
C THR A 44 -3.09 -3.59 -16.10
N ALA A 45 -2.29 -3.08 -15.16
CA ALA A 45 -1.95 -1.66 -15.11
C ALA A 45 -1.12 -1.19 -16.32
N ASN A 46 -0.36 -2.06 -16.97
CA ASN A 46 0.31 -1.78 -18.25
C ASN A 46 -0.65 -1.80 -19.44
N ARG A 47 -1.56 -2.79 -19.47
CA ARG A 47 -2.46 -3.02 -20.61
C ARG A 47 -3.53 -1.96 -20.73
N VAL A 48 -4.06 -1.44 -19.62
CA VAL A 48 -5.11 -0.41 -19.64
C VAL A 48 -4.63 0.88 -20.34
N PRO A 49 -3.49 1.51 -19.97
CA PRO A 49 -2.93 2.64 -20.69
C PRO A 49 -2.64 2.34 -22.16
N ARG A 50 -2.12 1.15 -22.47
CA ARG A 50 -1.85 0.74 -23.87
C ARG A 50 -3.14 0.68 -24.69
N LEU A 51 -4.16 0.00 -24.16
CA LEU A 51 -5.47 -0.09 -24.80
C LEU A 51 -6.11 1.28 -24.97
N TYR A 52 -5.96 2.16 -23.98
CA TYR A 52 -6.42 3.54 -24.04
C TYR A 52 -5.78 4.30 -25.21
N VAL A 53 -4.45 4.26 -25.31
CA VAL A 53 -3.68 4.95 -26.36
C VAL A 53 -3.93 4.37 -27.74
N SER A 54 -4.10 3.06 -27.85
CA SER A 54 -4.34 2.39 -29.15
C SER A 54 -5.79 2.49 -29.63
N SER A 55 -6.70 3.08 -28.84
CA SER A 55 -8.11 3.22 -29.18
C SER A 55 -8.38 4.63 -29.73
N PRO A 56 -8.74 4.80 -31.02
CA PRO A 56 -9.05 6.10 -31.59
C PRO A 56 -10.24 6.81 -30.92
N ALA A 57 -11.22 6.03 -30.43
CA ALA A 57 -12.39 6.51 -29.71
C ALA A 57 -12.61 5.66 -28.43
N PRO A 58 -11.87 5.93 -27.34
CA PRO A 58 -11.95 5.12 -26.13
C PRO A 58 -13.29 5.32 -25.41
N SER A 59 -13.89 4.22 -24.95
CA SER A 59 -15.15 4.24 -24.20
C SER A 59 -15.01 5.02 -22.88
N LEU A 60 -16.12 5.52 -22.34
CA LEU A 60 -16.13 6.22 -21.04
C LEU A 60 -15.51 5.35 -19.93
N ARG A 61 -15.84 4.06 -19.88
CA ARG A 61 -15.28 3.12 -18.89
C ARG A 61 -13.77 2.96 -19.04
N LEU A 62 -13.26 2.90 -20.28
CA LEU A 62 -11.83 2.82 -20.54
C LEU A 62 -11.11 4.12 -20.12
N LYS A 63 -11.70 5.29 -20.39
CA LYS A 63 -11.21 6.60 -19.93
C LYS A 63 -11.12 6.64 -18.40
N GLN A 64 -12.20 6.28 -17.69
CA GLN A 64 -12.24 6.26 -16.22
C GLN A 64 -11.22 5.28 -15.63
N THR A 65 -11.08 4.08 -16.22
CA THR A 65 -10.10 3.08 -15.75
C THR A 65 -8.67 3.55 -16.01
N GLY A 66 -8.40 4.10 -17.19
CA GLY A 66 -7.09 4.67 -17.53
C GLY A 66 -6.72 5.82 -16.61
N GLU A 67 -7.66 6.71 -16.33
CA GLU A 67 -7.49 7.81 -15.38
C GLU A 67 -7.20 7.31 -13.97
N PHE A 68 -7.94 6.31 -13.47
CA PHE A 68 -7.68 5.68 -12.18
C PHE A 68 -6.28 5.07 -12.12
N VAL A 69 -5.88 4.33 -13.15
CA VAL A 69 -4.53 3.76 -13.24
C VAL A 69 -3.50 4.87 -13.13
N MET A 70 -3.65 5.95 -13.89
CA MET A 70 -2.66 7.02 -13.97
C MET A 70 -2.61 7.93 -12.73
N LYS A 71 -3.76 8.22 -12.10
CA LYS A 71 -3.85 9.14 -10.95
C LYS A 71 -3.65 8.46 -9.60
N VAL A 72 -4.01 7.18 -9.49
CA VAL A 72 -4.00 6.42 -8.22
C VAL A 72 -2.97 5.31 -8.24
N TYR A 73 -3.13 4.33 -9.13
CA TYR A 73 -2.33 3.10 -9.09
C TYR A 73 -0.86 3.34 -9.43
N THR A 74 -0.57 3.97 -10.58
CA THR A 74 0.79 4.25 -11.07
C THR A 74 1.63 4.98 -10.01
N PRO A 75 1.22 6.16 -9.47
CA PRO A 75 2.04 6.86 -8.48
C PRO A 75 2.19 6.07 -7.18
N ASN A 76 1.16 5.35 -6.73
CA ASN A 76 1.27 4.56 -5.50
C ASN A 76 2.19 3.35 -5.67
N TRP A 77 2.17 2.70 -6.84
CA TRP A 77 3.08 1.60 -7.17
C TRP A 77 4.55 2.06 -7.16
N PHE A 78 4.86 3.19 -7.79
CA PHE A 78 6.21 3.76 -7.72
C PHE A 78 6.60 4.14 -6.29
N ASN A 79 5.68 4.74 -5.53
CA ASN A 79 5.92 5.10 -4.13
C ASN A 79 6.24 3.86 -3.28
N ILE A 80 5.52 2.75 -3.46
CA ILE A 80 5.81 1.47 -2.81
C ILE A 80 7.19 0.94 -3.20
N LYS A 81 7.57 1.01 -4.47
CA LYS A 81 8.88 0.52 -4.92
C LYS A 81 10.03 1.38 -4.39
N SER A 82 9.84 2.69 -4.27
CA SER A 82 10.84 3.61 -3.74
C SER A 82 10.92 3.61 -2.20
N LYS A 83 9.77 3.49 -1.52
CA LYS A 83 9.66 3.52 -0.06
C LYS A 83 9.09 2.21 0.46
N HIS A 84 9.76 1.11 0.14
CA HIS A 84 9.25 -0.23 0.42
C HIS A 84 9.37 -0.63 1.90
N SER A 85 9.76 0.25 2.82
CA SER A 85 9.99 -0.10 4.23
C SER A 85 8.67 -0.25 4.98
N LEU A 86 8.62 -1.11 6.00
CA LEU A 86 7.47 -1.29 6.88
C LEU A 86 6.96 0.04 7.46
N LYS A 87 7.87 0.99 7.73
CA LYS A 87 7.56 2.34 8.24
C LYS A 87 6.79 3.25 7.27
N ASP A 88 6.54 2.79 6.05
CA ASP A 88 5.85 3.56 5.01
C ASP A 88 4.57 2.85 4.51
N GLY A 89 4.29 1.62 4.99
CA GLY A 89 3.19 0.78 4.49
C GLY A 89 1.80 1.42 4.64
N ASP A 90 1.50 1.97 5.80
CA ASP A 90 0.29 2.72 6.12
C ASP A 90 0.16 4.02 5.33
N LYS A 91 1.28 4.72 5.08
CA LYS A 91 1.29 5.90 4.19
C LYS A 91 0.89 5.53 2.76
N HIS A 92 1.20 4.31 2.28
CA HIS A 92 0.74 3.85 0.96
C HIS A 92 -0.77 3.61 0.92
N VAL A 93 -1.35 3.11 2.01
CA VAL A 93 -2.82 2.97 2.14
C VAL A 93 -3.46 4.35 2.12
N TRP A 94 -2.98 5.28 2.95
CA TRP A 94 -3.47 6.66 2.98
C TRP A 94 -3.35 7.37 1.63
N ASN A 95 -2.21 7.20 0.94
CA ASN A 95 -2.02 7.75 -0.41
C ASN A 95 -3.06 7.23 -1.41
N THR A 96 -3.44 5.95 -1.31
CA THR A 96 -4.47 5.36 -2.16
C THR A 96 -5.84 5.98 -1.88
N ILE A 97 -6.18 6.16 -0.59
CA ILE A 97 -7.41 6.83 -0.15
C ILE A 97 -7.45 8.27 -0.67
N SER A 98 -6.44 9.07 -0.34
CA SER A 98 -6.35 10.48 -0.72
C SER A 98 -6.43 10.66 -2.24
N ARG A 99 -5.69 9.86 -3.01
CA ARG A 99 -5.67 9.96 -4.48
C ARG A 99 -6.96 9.51 -5.13
N SER A 100 -7.79 8.69 -4.49
CA SER A 100 -9.06 8.24 -5.05
C SER A 100 -10.24 9.17 -4.76
N ARG A 101 -10.05 10.23 -3.95
CA ARG A 101 -11.15 11.14 -3.56
C ARG A 101 -11.73 11.97 -4.72
N TYR A 102 -11.06 12.06 -5.88
CA TYR A 102 -11.59 12.76 -7.06
C TYR A 102 -12.68 11.98 -7.81
N LEU A 103 -12.84 10.68 -7.52
CA LEU A 103 -13.80 9.81 -8.21
C LEU A 103 -15.25 10.24 -7.91
N SER A 104 -16.16 9.89 -8.84
CA SER A 104 -17.61 9.98 -8.58
C SER A 104 -18.01 9.03 -7.44
N GLN A 105 -19.17 9.28 -6.81
CA GLN A 105 -19.61 8.49 -5.66
C GLN A 105 -19.72 7.00 -5.98
N ASP A 106 -20.35 6.63 -7.09
CA ASP A 106 -20.48 5.22 -7.51
C ASP A 106 -19.12 4.51 -7.66
N LEU A 107 -18.11 5.23 -8.16
CA LEU A 107 -16.75 4.68 -8.31
C LEU A 107 -16.01 4.65 -6.98
N LYS A 108 -16.24 5.63 -6.10
CA LYS A 108 -15.73 5.61 -4.72
C LYS A 108 -16.25 4.40 -3.98
N ASP A 109 -17.54 4.08 -4.05
CA ASP A 109 -18.12 2.94 -3.32
C ASP A 109 -17.44 1.62 -3.71
N VAL A 110 -17.15 1.43 -5.00
CA VAL A 110 -16.42 0.26 -5.51
C VAL A 110 -14.98 0.25 -4.99
N VAL A 111 -14.27 1.38 -5.13
CA VAL A 111 -12.85 1.50 -4.75
C VAL A 111 -12.67 1.39 -3.24
N ASP A 112 -13.53 2.01 -2.45
CA ASP A 112 -13.51 2.02 -0.99
C ASP A 112 -13.80 0.63 -0.46
N GLY A 113 -14.73 -0.10 -1.07
CA GLY A 113 -14.94 -1.51 -0.79
C GLY A 113 -13.69 -2.36 -1.03
N VAL A 114 -12.91 -2.08 -2.08
CA VAL A 114 -11.63 -2.76 -2.33
C VAL A 114 -10.57 -2.36 -1.30
N ILE A 115 -10.45 -1.07 -0.98
CA ILE A 115 -9.48 -0.56 0.00
C ILE A 115 -9.77 -1.18 1.37
N CYS A 116 -11.02 -1.19 1.84
CA CYS A 116 -11.41 -1.78 3.12
C CYS A 116 -11.04 -3.27 3.23
N ARG A 117 -11.25 -4.06 2.17
CA ARG A 117 -10.88 -5.48 2.18
C ARG A 117 -9.37 -5.73 2.23
N ASN A 118 -8.56 -4.72 1.88
CA ASN A 118 -7.10 -4.81 1.80
C ASN A 118 -6.38 -3.90 2.81
N SER A 119 -7.08 -3.32 3.79
CA SER A 119 -6.54 -2.30 4.69
C SER A 119 -5.75 -2.85 5.88
N PHE A 120 -5.18 -4.05 5.79
CA PHE A 120 -4.38 -4.65 6.87
C PHE A 120 -3.19 -3.79 7.30
N PHE A 121 -2.60 -3.01 6.39
CA PHE A 121 -1.54 -2.04 6.72
C PHE A 121 -2.04 -0.83 7.52
N ALA A 122 -3.34 -0.56 7.55
CA ALA A 122 -3.94 0.45 8.42
C ALA A 122 -4.24 -0.09 9.83
N HIS A 123 -3.95 -1.35 10.12
CA HIS A 123 -4.11 -1.91 11.47
C HIS A 123 -3.31 -1.07 12.50
N PRO A 124 -3.84 -0.84 13.72
CA PRO A 124 -3.19 -0.01 14.75
C PRO A 124 -1.70 -0.31 14.94
N ASP A 125 -1.32 -1.58 14.95
CA ASP A 125 0.07 -2.00 15.12
C ASP A 125 0.97 -1.42 14.03
N ASN A 126 0.55 -1.49 12.77
CA ASN A 126 1.32 -1.01 11.63
C ASN A 126 1.42 0.52 11.64
N ILE A 127 0.33 1.21 11.97
CA ILE A 127 0.34 2.67 12.10
C ILE A 127 1.26 3.10 13.25
N LEU A 128 1.23 2.42 14.40
CA LEU A 128 2.14 2.73 15.52
C LEU A 128 3.61 2.56 15.13
N LEU A 129 3.95 1.51 14.37
CA LEU A 129 5.32 1.29 13.88
C LEU A 129 5.79 2.38 12.94
N CYS A 130 4.93 2.82 12.03
CA CYS A 130 5.20 3.96 11.18
C CYS A 130 5.38 5.25 11.97
N MET A 131 4.44 5.54 12.89
CA MET A 131 4.48 6.75 13.73
C MET A 131 5.76 6.84 14.55
N LEU A 132 6.31 5.73 15.07
CA LEU A 132 7.58 5.72 15.80
C LEU A 132 8.79 6.14 14.95
N LYS A 133 8.71 6.01 13.63
CA LYS A 133 9.75 6.42 12.66
C LYS A 133 9.33 7.65 11.86
N ASP A 134 8.25 8.32 12.23
CA ASP A 134 7.82 9.57 11.60
C ASP A 134 8.86 10.67 11.87
N GLU A 135 9.05 11.57 10.92
CA GLU A 135 9.96 12.71 11.04
C GLU A 135 9.46 13.73 12.07
N ARG A 136 8.14 13.82 12.25
CA ARG A 136 7.47 14.74 13.16
C ARG A 136 7.58 14.25 14.61
N PRO A 137 8.22 15.02 15.52
CA PRO A 137 8.43 14.60 16.90
C PRO A 137 7.14 14.29 17.67
N HIS A 138 6.10 15.10 17.48
CA HIS A 138 4.81 14.92 18.18
C HIS A 138 4.09 13.63 17.77
N ILE A 139 4.29 13.13 16.54
CA ILE A 139 3.73 11.85 16.08
C ILE A 139 4.45 10.68 16.73
N ARG A 140 5.79 10.73 16.81
CA ARG A 140 6.59 9.72 17.53
C ARG A 140 6.21 9.65 19.00
N GLU A 141 6.08 10.81 19.64
CA GLU A 141 5.66 10.92 21.04
C GLU A 141 4.27 10.30 21.27
N LEU A 142 3.31 10.61 20.40
CA LEU A 142 1.96 10.05 20.47
C LEU A 142 1.95 8.52 20.37
N ALA A 143 2.76 7.95 19.46
CA ALA A 143 2.88 6.50 19.34
C ALA A 143 3.52 5.86 20.59
N ALA A 144 4.60 6.46 21.11
CA ALA A 144 5.26 5.99 22.31
C ALA A 144 4.29 5.96 23.51
N ARG A 145 3.53 7.04 23.73
CA ARG A 145 2.49 7.11 24.78
C ARG A 145 1.44 6.01 24.63
N ARG A 146 0.96 5.75 23.41
CA ARG A 146 -0.03 4.69 23.13
C ARG A 146 0.54 3.30 23.43
N ILE A 147 1.80 3.06 23.08
CA ILE A 147 2.47 1.78 23.33
C ILE A 147 2.66 1.55 24.83
N ILE A 148 3.17 2.54 25.57
CA ILE A 148 3.34 2.46 27.03
C ILE A 148 2.01 2.09 27.68
N LYS A 149 0.96 2.88 27.42
CA LYS A 149 -0.39 2.63 27.96
C LYS A 149 -0.92 1.23 27.61
N SER A 150 -0.67 0.76 26.39
CA SER A 150 -1.12 -0.56 25.95
C SER A 150 -0.41 -1.71 26.67
N ARG A 151 0.85 -1.53 27.07
CA ARG A 151 1.64 -2.51 27.84
C ARG A 151 1.24 -2.52 29.32
N GLU A 152 0.87 -1.38 29.87
CA GLU A 152 0.32 -1.29 31.23
C GLU A 152 -1.06 -1.94 31.32
N SER A 153 -1.85 -1.85 30.24
CA SER A 153 -3.20 -2.40 30.16
C SER A 153 -3.24 -3.88 29.79
N SER A 154 -2.12 -4.48 29.34
CA SER A 154 -2.05 -5.91 29.06
C SER A 154 -1.99 -6.71 30.35
N SER A 155 -3.16 -6.88 30.98
CA SER A 155 -3.39 -7.99 31.92
C SER A 155 -3.21 -9.33 31.19
N ASN A 156 -3.02 -10.43 31.93
CA ASN A 156 -2.72 -11.81 31.46
C ASN A 156 -3.80 -12.46 30.55
N VAL A 157 -4.35 -11.72 29.58
CA VAL A 157 -5.39 -12.18 28.67
C VAL A 157 -4.75 -13.11 27.63
N LYS A 158 -4.96 -14.42 27.81
CA LYS A 158 -4.49 -15.50 26.92
C LYS A 158 -5.22 -15.57 25.57
N SER A 159 -6.05 -14.58 25.22
CA SER A 159 -6.82 -14.62 23.96
C SER A 159 -5.93 -14.23 22.78
N VAL A 160 -5.98 -15.02 21.71
CA VAL A 160 -5.35 -14.68 20.43
C VAL A 160 -5.93 -13.36 19.92
N ARG A 161 -5.06 -12.40 19.60
CA ARG A 161 -5.49 -11.11 19.04
C ARG A 161 -6.00 -11.30 17.60
N PRO A 162 -7.23 -10.89 17.27
CA PRO A 162 -7.70 -10.92 15.89
C PRO A 162 -6.95 -9.87 15.05
N PHE A 163 -6.46 -10.28 13.88
CA PHE A 163 -5.85 -9.37 12.90
C PHE A 163 -6.83 -9.09 11.77
N LEU A 164 -7.71 -8.12 12.01
CA LEU A 164 -8.78 -7.75 11.07
C LEU A 164 -8.51 -6.37 10.45
N PRO A 165 -8.92 -6.14 9.19
CA PRO A 165 -8.88 -4.80 8.61
C PRO A 165 -9.72 -3.82 9.46
N PRO A 166 -9.19 -2.65 9.84
CA PRO A 166 -9.95 -1.69 10.64
C PRO A 166 -10.97 -0.95 9.78
N LYS A 167 -11.98 -0.38 10.44
CA LYS A 167 -12.86 0.62 9.80
C LYS A 167 -12.03 1.85 9.47
N LEU A 168 -11.99 2.19 8.18
CA LEU A 168 -11.21 3.32 7.68
C LEU A 168 -12.00 4.63 7.72
N ASN A 169 -11.30 5.71 8.04
CA ASN A 169 -11.74 7.07 7.83
C ASN A 169 -11.21 7.55 6.47
N PHE A 170 -12.11 7.63 5.48
CA PHE A 170 -11.76 8.06 4.12
C PHE A 170 -11.53 9.57 3.99
N GLU A 171 -11.94 10.36 4.98
CA GLU A 171 -11.75 11.81 5.04
C GLU A 171 -10.49 12.21 5.84
N ALA A 172 -9.64 11.23 6.17
CA ALA A 172 -8.42 11.46 6.93
C ALA A 172 -7.43 12.38 6.17
N ALA A 173 -7.10 13.52 6.78
CA ALA A 173 -6.11 14.46 6.23
C ALA A 173 -4.67 13.95 6.37
N ASP A 174 -4.43 13.01 7.27
CA ASP A 174 -3.13 12.40 7.52
C ASP A 174 -3.29 10.89 7.80
N TYR A 175 -2.26 10.11 7.49
CA TYR A 175 -2.27 8.65 7.69
C TYR A 175 -2.53 8.27 9.16
N THR A 176 -2.13 9.12 10.11
CA THR A 176 -2.34 8.91 11.54
C THR A 176 -3.81 8.97 11.96
N GLN A 177 -4.69 9.49 11.10
CA GLN A 177 -6.14 9.63 11.32
C GLN A 177 -6.97 8.64 10.50
N MET A 178 -6.33 7.68 9.81
CA MET A 178 -7.02 6.66 8.98
C MET A 178 -7.95 5.75 9.76
N ILE A 179 -7.76 5.63 11.08
CA ILE A 179 -8.58 4.79 11.94
C ILE A 179 -9.08 5.62 13.12
N ASP A 180 -10.22 5.21 13.64
CA ASP A 180 -10.73 5.76 14.89
C ASP A 180 -10.03 5.08 16.08
N TRP A 181 -9.07 5.80 16.65
CA TRP A 181 -8.31 5.36 17.81
C TRP A 181 -9.14 5.21 19.10
N SER A 182 -10.35 5.78 19.15
CA SER A 182 -11.23 5.70 20.31
C SER A 182 -12.08 4.43 20.33
N SER A 183 -12.39 3.86 19.16
CA SER A 183 -13.20 2.64 19.03
C SER A 183 -12.39 1.36 18.87
N ILE A 184 -11.08 1.45 18.68
CA ILE A 184 -10.21 0.29 18.44
C ILE A 184 -9.33 -0.05 19.65
N THR A 185 -9.21 -1.35 19.94
CA THR A 185 -8.31 -1.83 20.99
C THR A 185 -6.86 -1.64 20.55
N ILE A 186 -6.15 -0.75 21.26
CA ILE A 186 -4.71 -0.51 21.05
C ILE A 186 -3.93 -1.52 21.89
N THR A 187 -2.97 -2.17 21.26
CA THR A 187 -2.16 -3.19 21.89
C THR A 187 -0.72 -3.07 21.37
N SER A 188 0.28 -3.44 22.17
CA SER A 188 1.68 -3.27 21.79
C SER A 188 2.01 -4.15 20.56
N PRO A 189 2.58 -3.59 19.47
CA PRO A 189 2.95 -4.37 18.30
C PRO A 189 3.88 -5.54 18.68
N PRO A 190 3.61 -6.79 18.24
CA PRO A 190 4.43 -7.95 18.60
C PRO A 190 5.91 -7.81 18.22
N ILE A 191 6.22 -7.10 17.14
CA ILE A 191 7.60 -6.81 16.70
C ILE A 191 8.39 -5.97 17.73
N LEU A 192 7.69 -5.28 18.64
CA LEU A 192 8.31 -4.49 19.70
C LEU A 192 8.44 -5.26 21.01
N ARG A 193 8.03 -6.54 21.09
CA ARG A 193 7.98 -7.30 22.35
C ARG A 193 9.29 -7.28 23.12
N ASP A 194 10.41 -7.41 22.42
CA ASP A 194 11.74 -7.54 23.04
C ASP A 194 12.40 -6.17 23.30
N ILE A 195 11.70 -5.07 23.01
CA ILE A 195 12.16 -3.69 23.25
C ILE A 195 11.62 -3.21 24.59
N SER A 196 12.51 -2.77 25.50
CA SER A 196 12.14 -2.24 26.82
C SER A 196 11.20 -1.04 26.71
N THR A 197 10.27 -0.93 27.65
CA THR A 197 9.38 0.23 27.77
C THR A 197 10.17 1.53 28.01
N ASP A 198 11.36 1.46 28.59
CA ASP A 198 12.23 2.63 28.82
C ASP A 198 12.62 3.36 27.54
N VAL A 199 12.73 2.64 26.42
CA VAL A 199 13.01 3.22 25.11
C VAL A 199 11.87 4.17 24.72
N PHE A 200 10.61 3.75 24.90
CA PHE A 200 9.45 4.60 24.62
C PHE A 200 9.35 5.76 25.62
N SER A 201 9.65 5.51 26.90
CA SER A 201 9.70 6.57 27.92
C SER A 201 10.71 7.66 27.57
N SER A 202 11.87 7.28 27.01
CA SER A 202 12.88 8.25 26.55
C SER A 202 12.39 9.10 25.36
N ILE A 203 11.62 8.52 24.42
CA ILE A 203 11.02 9.26 23.31
C ILE A 203 10.07 10.34 23.83
N VAL A 204 9.27 10.01 24.85
CA VAL A 204 8.32 10.95 25.48
C VAL A 204 9.04 12.04 26.26
N ARG A 205 10.04 11.67 27.06
CA ARG A 205 10.76 12.62 27.95
C ARG A 205 11.72 13.52 27.18
N ASP A 206 12.59 12.91 26.37
CA ASP A 206 13.75 13.60 25.80
C ASP A 206 13.43 14.22 24.44
N LYS A 207 12.25 13.91 23.86
CA LYS A 207 11.81 14.25 22.48
C LYS A 207 12.82 13.86 21.38
N LYS A 208 13.86 13.13 21.75
CA LYS A 208 14.86 12.56 20.86
C LYS A 208 14.36 11.22 20.36
N ASN A 209 14.69 10.91 19.12
CA ASN A 209 14.52 9.56 18.61
C ASN A 209 15.81 8.81 18.93
N PRO A 210 15.83 7.87 19.90
CA PRO A 210 17.02 7.07 20.10
C PRO A 210 17.33 6.30 18.81
N GLU A 211 18.60 6.02 18.55
CA GLU A 211 18.94 5.01 17.56
C GLU A 211 18.57 3.64 18.12
N TRP A 212 17.33 3.22 17.90
CA TRP A 212 16.87 1.87 18.18
C TRP A 212 16.34 1.26 16.89
N GLY A 213 16.90 0.10 16.53
CA GLY A 213 16.52 -0.65 15.34
C GLY A 213 15.43 -1.66 15.67
N PHE A 214 14.27 -1.55 15.05
CA PHE A 214 13.41 -2.72 14.84
C PHE A 214 13.59 -3.20 13.40
N VAL A 215 13.33 -4.49 13.16
CA VAL A 215 13.71 -5.18 11.92
C VAL A 215 13.19 -4.47 10.66
N HIS A 216 14.08 -4.26 9.69
CA HIS A 216 13.74 -3.62 8.43
C HIS A 216 13.08 -4.62 7.47
N PHE A 217 11.77 -4.82 7.63
CA PHE A 217 10.98 -5.60 6.68
C PHE A 217 10.46 -4.74 5.53
N PRO A 218 10.44 -5.26 4.29
CA PRO A 218 9.73 -4.60 3.22
C PRO A 218 8.21 -4.73 3.42
N CYS A 219 7.44 -3.64 3.27
CA CYS A 219 5.97 -3.67 3.29
C CYS A 219 5.39 -4.44 2.08
N HIS A 220 6.14 -4.50 0.99
CA HIS A 220 5.85 -5.33 -0.18
C HIS A 220 7.10 -6.11 -0.61
N ALA A 221 7.20 -7.38 -0.19
CA ALA A 221 8.27 -8.26 -0.63
C ALA A 221 7.95 -8.89 -1.99
N GLN A 222 8.94 -8.98 -2.89
CA GLN A 222 8.82 -9.78 -4.12
C GLN A 222 8.48 -11.26 -3.83
N ALA A 223 8.91 -11.78 -2.68
CA ALA A 223 8.54 -13.11 -2.23
C ALA A 223 7.02 -13.24 -1.99
N VAL A 224 6.38 -12.21 -1.43
CA VAL A 224 4.91 -12.17 -1.27
C VAL A 224 4.23 -12.11 -2.63
N GLU A 225 4.72 -11.30 -3.57
CA GLU A 225 4.21 -11.26 -4.94
C GLU A 225 4.30 -12.64 -5.64
N ARG A 226 5.43 -13.36 -5.45
CA ARG A 226 5.62 -14.73 -5.97
C ARG A 226 4.73 -15.76 -5.28
N CYS A 227 4.51 -15.64 -3.98
CA CYS A 227 3.70 -16.59 -3.21
C CYS A 227 2.23 -16.53 -3.61
N VAL A 228 1.68 -15.33 -3.86
CA VAL A 228 0.31 -15.16 -4.39
C VAL A 228 0.12 -15.94 -5.70
N LYS A 229 1.13 -15.96 -6.57
CA LYS A 229 1.10 -16.76 -7.80
C LYS A 229 1.00 -18.25 -7.49
N PHE A 230 1.89 -18.79 -6.65
CA PHE A 230 1.87 -20.22 -6.28
C PHE A 230 0.54 -20.63 -5.66
N VAL A 231 0.01 -19.82 -4.73
CA VAL A 231 -1.31 -20.06 -4.13
C VAL A 231 -2.41 -20.05 -5.18
N THR A 232 -2.36 -19.11 -6.14
CA THR A 232 -3.36 -19.05 -7.22
C THR A 232 -3.25 -20.23 -8.18
N GLU A 233 -2.04 -20.64 -8.56
CA GLU A 233 -1.81 -21.81 -9.41
C GLU A 233 -2.26 -23.11 -8.75
N ALA A 234 -1.96 -23.27 -7.45
CA ALA A 234 -2.46 -24.39 -6.66
C ALA A 234 -3.98 -24.37 -6.56
N SER A 235 -4.58 -23.22 -6.26
CA SER A 235 -6.05 -23.08 -6.13
C SER A 235 -6.78 -23.33 -7.46
N ALA A 236 -6.21 -22.91 -8.58
CA ALA A 236 -6.77 -23.13 -9.91
C ALA A 236 -6.77 -24.61 -10.32
N LYS A 237 -5.81 -25.40 -9.82
CA LYS A 237 -5.79 -26.86 -10.02
C LYS A 237 -6.85 -27.60 -9.22
N VAL A 238 -7.30 -27.04 -8.09
CA VAL A 238 -8.33 -27.64 -7.22
C VAL A 238 -9.75 -27.31 -7.71
N TYR A 239 -9.94 -26.22 -8.46
CA TYR A 239 -11.25 -25.83 -9.02
C TYR A 239 -11.63 -26.56 -10.32
N GLY A 240 -10.94 -27.65 -10.66
CA GLY A 240 -11.11 -28.41 -11.90
C GLY A 240 -11.19 -29.93 -11.70
N GLU A 241 -11.58 -30.39 -10.49
CA GLU A 241 -12.02 -31.76 -10.20
C GLU A 241 -13.47 -31.77 -9.72
#